data_AF-U9TA35-F1
#
_entry.id   AF-U9TA35-F1
#
_cell.length_a   1.000
_cell.length_b   1.000
_cell.length_c   1.000
_cell.angle_alpha   90.00
_cell.angle_beta   90.00
_cell.angle_gamma   90.00
#
_symmetry.space_group_name_H-M   'P 1'
#
loop_
_entity.id
_entity.type
_entity.pdbx_description
1 polymer ?
#
loop_
_entity_poly.entity_id
_entity_poly.type
_entity_poly.pdbx_seq_one_letter_code
_entity_poly.pdbx_strand_id
1 'polypeptide(L)'
;IDDEIYQDFQNTFPNFSLIEIDEEEMKSTNGKEIWRNWIMKYEKRVSDYNFGTLLRKNVDGDYTEENTMFVTRMQFYAIEIARNKQGLNSHLAQKKTTLFNYIVQSF
;
A
#
# COMPACT_ATOMS: atom_id res chain seq x y z
N ILE A 1 -7.12 -10.11 -10.21
CA ILE A 1 -5.96 -9.45 -10.88
C ILE A 1 -4.81 -9.22 -9.89
N ASP A 2 -5.06 -9.40 -8.59
CA ASP A 2 -4.11 -9.12 -7.51
C ASP A 2 -2.77 -9.85 -7.67
N ASP A 3 -2.77 -11.13 -8.05
CA ASP A 3 -1.53 -11.87 -8.30
C ASP A 3 -0.73 -11.28 -9.46
N GLU A 4 -1.41 -10.83 -10.51
CA GLU A 4 -0.78 -10.18 -11.66
C GLU A 4 -0.19 -8.81 -11.26
N ILE A 5 -0.97 -8.00 -10.53
CA ILE A 5 -0.51 -6.72 -9.97
C ILE A 5 0.74 -6.92 -9.12
N TYR A 6 0.74 -7.95 -8.26
CA TYR A 6 1.86 -8.27 -7.41
C TYR A 6 3.11 -8.64 -8.21
N GLN A 7 2.99 -9.54 -9.20
CA GLN A 7 4.12 -9.94 -10.03
C GLN A 7 4.68 -8.78 -10.86
N ASP A 8 3.82 -7.98 -11.50
CA ASP A 8 4.24 -6.82 -12.28
C ASP A 8 4.88 -5.73 -11.39
N PHE A 9 4.36 -5.54 -10.18
CA PHE A 9 4.94 -4.63 -9.18
C PHE A 9 6.34 -5.10 -8.76
N GLN A 10 6.52 -6.36 -8.39
CA GLN A 10 7.82 -6.90 -8.00
C GLN A 10 8.85 -6.83 -9.14
N ASN A 11 8.42 -7.06 -10.38
CA ASN A 11 9.30 -6.95 -11.55
C ASN A 11 9.70 -5.50 -11.87
N THR A 12 8.78 -4.54 -11.68
CA THR A 12 9.03 -3.13 -11.99
C THR A 12 9.80 -2.42 -10.87
N PHE A 13 9.55 -2.81 -9.62
CA PHE A 13 10.07 -2.16 -8.42
C PHE A 13 10.79 -3.16 -7.49
N PRO A 14 11.84 -3.87 -7.96
CA PRO A 14 12.47 -4.96 -7.21
C PRO A 14 13.12 -4.50 -5.89
N ASN A 15 13.49 -3.23 -5.79
CA ASN A 15 14.15 -2.65 -4.61
C ASN A 15 13.21 -1.78 -3.76
N PHE A 16 11.92 -1.76 -4.05
CA PHE A 16 10.98 -0.91 -3.33
C PHE A 16 10.71 -1.45 -1.93
N SER A 17 10.97 -0.63 -0.92
CA SER A 17 10.71 -0.96 0.48
C SER A 17 9.21 -0.93 0.79
N LEU A 18 8.70 -2.04 1.33
CA LEU A 18 7.30 -2.16 1.79
C LEU A 18 7.12 -1.81 3.27
N ILE A 19 8.22 -1.77 4.03
CA ILE A 19 8.20 -1.43 5.47
C ILE A 19 8.08 0.07 5.60
N GLU A 20 9.04 0.81 5.04
CA GLU A 20 9.07 2.28 5.02
C GLU A 20 9.21 2.77 3.58
N ILE A 21 8.22 3.54 3.14
CA ILE A 21 8.16 4.06 1.77
C ILE A 21 8.99 5.33 1.67
N ASP A 22 9.90 5.36 0.69
CA ASP A 22 10.59 6.58 0.29
C ASP A 22 9.66 7.44 -0.60
N GLU A 23 8.98 8.38 0.05
CA GLU A 23 8.07 9.31 -0.61
C GLU A 23 8.79 10.26 -1.59
N GLU A 24 10.05 10.60 -1.33
CA GLU A 24 10.84 11.48 -2.19
C GLU A 24 11.26 10.76 -3.48
N GLU A 25 11.65 9.47 -3.39
CA GLU A 25 11.91 8.65 -4.57
C GLU A 25 10.66 8.54 -5.46
N MET A 26 9.49 8.29 -4.87
CA MET A 26 8.23 8.24 -5.62
C MET A 26 7.88 9.57 -6.30
N LYS A 27 8.23 10.70 -5.69
CA LYS A 27 7.97 12.05 -6.21
C LYS A 27 9.06 12.58 -7.14
N SER A 28 10.20 11.91 -7.21
CA SER A 28 11.28 12.22 -8.14
C SER A 28 10.79 12.17 -9.59
N THR A 29 11.50 12.84 -10.50
CA THR A 29 11.17 12.84 -11.93
C THR A 29 11.09 11.41 -12.49
N ASN A 30 12.08 10.59 -12.15
CA ASN A 30 12.14 9.18 -12.57
C ASN A 30 11.03 8.34 -11.93
N GLY A 31 10.81 8.49 -10.61
CA GLY A 31 9.75 7.77 -9.90
C GLY A 31 8.36 8.05 -10.47
N LYS A 32 8.05 9.32 -10.75
CA LYS A 32 6.79 9.72 -11.38
C LYS A 32 6.60 9.08 -12.75
N GLU A 33 7.64 9.02 -13.57
CA GLU A 33 7.56 8.43 -14.91
C GLU A 33 7.32 6.92 -14.83
N ILE A 34 8.08 6.20 -14.00
CA ILE A 34 7.94 4.75 -13.82
C ILE A 34 6.54 4.43 -13.28
N TRP A 35 6.09 5.12 -12.24
CA TRP A 35 4.75 4.92 -11.68
C TRP A 35 3.66 5.23 -12.69
N ARG A 36 3.77 6.32 -13.45
CA ARG A 36 2.79 6.66 -14.50
C ARG A 36 2.69 5.55 -15.53
N ASN A 37 3.81 5.10 -16.07
CA ASN A 37 3.84 4.03 -17.07
C ASN A 37 3.28 2.71 -16.53
N TRP A 38 3.59 2.39 -15.27
CA TRP A 38 3.09 1.19 -14.61
C TRP A 38 1.57 1.26 -14.37
N ILE A 39 1.06 2.38 -13.83
CA ILE A 39 -0.37 2.59 -13.54
C ILE A 39 -1.22 2.50 -14.82
N MET A 40 -0.74 3.06 -15.95
CA MET A 40 -1.49 3.09 -17.20
C MET A 40 -1.78 1.70 -17.78
N LYS A 41 -1.01 0.66 -17.43
CA LYS A 41 -1.30 -0.73 -17.80
C LYS A 41 -2.68 -1.21 -17.29
N TYR A 42 -3.20 -0.55 -16.25
CA TYR A 42 -4.42 -0.95 -15.56
C TYR A 42 -5.62 -0.01 -15.80
N GLU A 43 -5.47 1.05 -16.60
CA GLU A 43 -6.51 2.08 -16.85
C GLU A 43 -7.87 1.47 -17.23
N LYS A 44 -7.87 0.49 -18.13
CA LYS A 44 -9.10 -0.15 -18.64
C LYS A 44 -9.53 -1.39 -17.85
N ARG A 45 -8.76 -1.76 -16.83
CA ARG A 45 -8.89 -3.05 -16.12
C ARG A 45 -9.28 -2.87 -14.65
N VAL A 46 -8.99 -1.71 -14.08
CA VAL A 46 -9.33 -1.34 -12.70
C VAL A 46 -10.15 -0.06 -12.72
N SER A 47 -11.37 -0.12 -12.18
CA SER A 47 -12.22 1.07 -12.04
C SER A 47 -11.55 2.09 -11.12
N ASP A 48 -11.60 3.35 -11.53
CA ASP A 48 -11.02 4.50 -10.82
C ASP A 48 -9.55 4.25 -10.41
N TYR A 49 -8.78 3.65 -11.32
CA TYR A 49 -7.36 3.32 -11.13
C TYR A 49 -6.52 4.51 -10.61
N ASN A 50 -6.91 5.74 -10.96
CA ASN A 50 -6.28 7.00 -10.58
C ASN A 50 -6.94 7.72 -9.38
N PHE A 51 -7.96 7.12 -8.76
CA PHE A 51 -8.64 7.71 -7.60
C PHE A 51 -7.66 7.91 -6.44
N GLY A 52 -7.73 9.06 -5.79
CA GLY A 52 -6.87 9.41 -4.68
C GLY A 52 -7.22 8.68 -3.38
N THR A 53 -6.22 8.11 -2.71
CA THR A 53 -6.38 7.37 -1.46
C THR A 53 -5.21 7.60 -0.51
N LEU A 54 -5.42 7.31 0.77
CA LEU A 54 -4.40 7.44 1.81
C LEU A 54 -3.65 6.11 2.01
N LEU A 55 -2.33 6.19 2.09
CA LEU A 55 -1.45 5.04 2.32
C LEU A 55 -0.52 5.32 3.51
N ARG A 56 -0.28 4.30 4.34
CA ARG A 56 0.73 4.37 5.40
C ARG A 56 2.14 4.33 4.82
N LYS A 57 2.99 5.29 5.19
CA LYS A 57 4.40 5.32 4.79
C LYS A 57 5.19 4.21 5.46
N ASN A 58 5.06 4.08 6.77
CA ASN A 58 5.57 2.99 7.57
C ASN A 58 4.43 2.01 7.94
N VAL A 59 4.65 0.72 7.70
CA VAL A 59 3.66 -0.32 7.93
C VAL A 59 3.34 -0.55 9.42
N ASP A 60 4.30 -0.29 10.32
CA ASP A 60 4.18 -0.54 11.76
C ASP A 60 3.41 0.58 12.50
N GLY A 61 3.31 1.75 11.89
CA GLY A 61 2.59 2.90 12.44
C GLY A 61 1.10 2.91 12.10
N ASP A 62 0.31 3.67 12.85
CA ASP A 62 -1.09 3.96 12.49
C ASP A 62 -1.17 5.13 11.48
N TYR A 63 -2.37 5.46 11.00
CA TYR A 63 -2.58 6.64 10.16
C TYR A 63 -2.44 7.92 11.00
N THR A 64 -1.32 8.62 10.82
CA THR A 64 -1.03 9.95 11.39
C THR A 64 -0.64 10.90 10.28
N GLU A 65 -0.60 12.22 10.54
CA GLU A 65 -0.11 13.20 9.56
C GLU A 65 1.29 12.83 9.05
N GLU A 66 2.19 12.47 9.96
CA GLU A 66 3.57 12.11 9.64
C GLU A 66 3.69 10.76 8.92
N ASN A 67 2.78 9.80 9.15
CA ASN A 67 2.84 8.44 8.59
C ASN A 67 1.89 8.22 7.41
N THR A 68 1.26 9.26 6.88
CA THR A 68 0.27 9.13 5.80
C THR A 68 0.71 9.90 4.57
N MET A 69 0.55 9.29 3.41
CA MET A 69 0.73 9.95 2.12
C MET A 69 -0.47 9.73 1.20
N PHE A 70 -0.64 10.64 0.25
CA PHE A 70 -1.68 10.54 -0.78
C PHE A 70 -1.14 9.85 -2.03
N VAL A 71 -1.80 8.78 -2.44
CA VAL A 71 -1.43 7.98 -3.61
C VAL A 71 -2.66 7.71 -4.48
N THR A 72 -2.43 7.23 -5.70
CA THR A 72 -3.51 6.67 -6.53
C THR A 72 -3.94 5.29 -6.04
N ARG A 73 -5.16 4.89 -6.39
CA ARG A 73 -5.72 3.56 -6.09
C ARG A 73 -4.79 2.44 -6.57
N MET A 74 -4.20 2.58 -7.76
CA MET A 74 -3.27 1.57 -8.27
C MET A 74 -1.98 1.45 -7.47
N GLN A 75 -1.40 2.56 -7.01
CA GLN A 75 -0.25 2.54 -6.10
C GLN A 75 -0.62 1.86 -4.77
N PHE A 76 -1.78 2.21 -4.23
CA PHE A 76 -2.29 1.58 -3.01
C PHE A 76 -2.46 0.08 -3.17
N TYR A 77 -3.09 -0.39 -4.26
CA TYR A 77 -3.24 -1.82 -4.53
C TYR A 77 -1.89 -2.52 -4.65
N ALA A 78 -0.96 -1.98 -5.44
CA ALA A 78 0.38 -2.57 -5.59
C ALA A 78 1.05 -2.81 -4.22
N ILE A 79 1.05 -1.77 -3.38
CA ILE A 79 1.76 -1.77 -2.10
C ILE A 79 1.03 -2.61 -1.05
N GLU A 80 -0.28 -2.46 -0.88
CA GLU A 80 -1.03 -3.19 0.15
C GLU A 80 -1.22 -4.68 -0.20
N ILE A 81 -1.34 -5.03 -1.49
CA ILE A 81 -1.31 -6.44 -1.91
C ILE A 81 0.04 -7.06 -1.54
N ALA A 82 1.15 -6.36 -1.81
CA ALA A 82 2.47 -6.85 -1.49
C ALA A 82 2.70 -6.97 0.03
N ARG A 83 2.30 -5.96 0.81
CA ARG A 83 2.33 -6.00 2.29
C ARG A 83 1.52 -7.17 2.85
N ASN A 84 0.32 -7.42 2.32
CA ASN A 84 -0.53 -8.52 2.76
C ASN A 84 0.09 -9.88 2.42
N LYS A 85 0.62 -10.06 1.20
CA LYS A 85 1.28 -11.31 0.79
C LYS A 85 2.55 -11.60 1.58
N GLN A 86 3.27 -10.56 2.01
CA GLN A 86 4.47 -10.70 2.86
C GLN A 86 4.15 -10.72 4.36
N GLY A 87 2.87 -10.64 4.75
CA GLY A 87 2.44 -10.69 6.15
C GLY A 87 2.77 -9.44 6.97
N LEU A 88 3.20 -8.34 6.34
CA LEU A 88 3.58 -7.10 7.03
C LEU A 88 2.39 -6.44 7.74
N ASN A 89 1.18 -6.63 7.21
CA ASN A 89 -0.07 -6.12 7.81
C ASN A 89 -0.67 -7.05 8.88
N SER A 90 -0.03 -8.18 9.23
CA SER A 90 -0.64 -9.18 10.13
C SER A 90 -0.96 -8.64 11.53
N HIS A 91 -0.18 -7.66 12.01
CA HIS A 91 -0.38 -7.03 13.31
C HIS A 91 -1.71 -6.26 13.42
N LEU A 92 -2.26 -5.78 12.30
CA LEU A 92 -3.54 -5.07 12.27
C LEU A 92 -4.72 -5.98 12.59
N ALA A 93 -4.66 -7.23 12.12
CA ALA A 93 -5.67 -8.24 12.45
C ALA A 93 -5.64 -8.60 13.95
N GLN A 94 -4.45 -8.62 14.54
CA GLN A 94 -4.26 -8.90 15.97
C GLN A 94 -4.78 -7.77 16.85
N LYS A 95 -4.49 -6.49 16.51
CA LYS A 95 -5.07 -5.31 17.19
C LYS A 95 -6.59 -5.41 17.31
N LYS A 96 -7.27 -5.84 16.25
CA LYS A 96 -8.74 -6.00 16.23
C LYS A 96 -9.24 -7.09 17.19
N THR A 97 -8.50 -8.20 17.30
CA THR A 97 -8.84 -9.32 18.20
C THR A 97 -8.68 -8.93 19.67
N THR A 98 -7.57 -8.25 20.00
CA THR A 98 -7.31 -7.79 21.37
C THR A 98 -8.34 -6.77 21.84
N LEU A 99 -8.70 -5.80 21.00
CA LEU A 99 -9.71 -4.79 21.33
C LEU A 99 -11.09 -5.42 21.57
N PHE A 100 -11.47 -6.38 20.73
CA PHE A 100 -12.73 -7.11 20.88
C PHE A 100 -12.79 -7.89 22.21
N ASN A 101 -11.72 -8.61 22.56
CA ASN A 101 -11.66 -9.38 23.80
C ASN A 101 -11.73 -8.48 25.05
N TYR A 102 -11.07 -7.32 25.03
CA TYR A 102 -11.12 -6.36 26.13
C TYR A 102 -12.54 -5.81 26.35
N ILE A 103 -13.25 -5.49 25.26
CA ILE A 103 -14.64 -5.01 25.33
C ILE A 103 -15.55 -6.10 25.89
N VAL A 104 -15.44 -7.34 25.40
CA VAL A 104 -16.28 -8.47 25.85
C VAL A 104 -16.05 -8.84 27.31
N GLN A 105 -14.81 -8.74 27.83
CA GLN A 105 -14.52 -8.98 29.25
C GLN A 105 -14.98 -7.86 30.19
N SER A 106 -15.31 -6.69 29.65
CA SER A 106 -15.73 -5.50 30.41
C SER A 106 -17.26 -5.39 30.56
N PHE A 107 -18.02 -6.39 30.09
CA PHE A 107 -19.47 -6.54 30.24
C PHE A 107 -19.81 -7.88 30.90
#